data_AF-A0A7Z7VLR0-F1
#
_entry.id   AF-A0A7Z7VLR0-F1
#
_cell.length_a   1.000
_cell.length_b   1.000
_cell.length_c   1.000
_cell.angle_alpha   90.00
_cell.angle_beta   90.00
_cell.angle_gamma   90.00
#
_symmetry.space_group_name_H-M   'P 1'
#
loop_
_entity.id
_entity.type
_entity.pdbx_description
1 polymer ?
#
loop_
_entity_poly.entity_id
_entity_poly.type
_entity_poly.pdbx_seq_one_letter_code
_entity_poly.pdbx_strand_id
1 'polypeptide(L)'
;MSPGFEERDPLLMQVEIVFPKHISSVHEAISFVLEPTGYKLPSEMEHIDDSLVIVGVQKLPVSQKKIRGSVVDVLRALAGPNFIVVRDDVRRLVVLDYLGRE
;
A
#
# COMPACT_ATOMS: atom_id res chain seq x y z
N MET A 1 1.29 -30.97 -1.19
CA MET A 1 1.61 -29.78 -2.00
C MET A 1 2.22 -28.75 -1.06
N SER A 2 3.42 -28.27 -1.34
CA SER A 2 4.00 -27.14 -0.60
C SER A 2 3.50 -25.86 -1.27
N PRO A 3 3.06 -24.84 -0.51
CA PRO A 3 2.59 -23.60 -1.09
C PRO A 3 3.69 -22.93 -1.94
N GLY A 4 3.28 -22.39 -3.08
CA GLY A 4 4.11 -21.60 -4.00
C GLY A 4 4.66 -20.34 -3.34
N PHE A 5 5.62 -19.68 -3.98
CA PHE A 5 6.32 -18.53 -3.38
C PHE A 5 5.36 -17.34 -3.08
N GLU A 6 4.36 -17.13 -3.93
CA GLU A 6 3.29 -16.13 -3.71
C GLU A 6 2.33 -16.50 -2.57
N GLU A 7 2.17 -17.79 -2.27
CA GLU A 7 1.42 -18.25 -1.09
C GLU A 7 2.20 -18.03 0.22
N ARG A 8 3.51 -17.71 0.16
CA ARG A 8 4.34 -17.44 1.35
C ARG A 8 4.38 -15.95 1.72
N ASP A 9 4.26 -15.05 0.75
CA ASP A 9 4.30 -13.61 0.97
C ASP A 9 3.16 -12.89 0.23
N PRO A 10 2.06 -12.56 0.92
CA PRO A 10 0.92 -11.87 0.34
C PRO A 10 1.24 -10.52 -0.31
N LEU A 11 2.35 -9.87 0.06
CA LEU A 11 2.75 -8.59 -0.52
C LEU A 11 3.45 -8.74 -1.88
N LEU A 12 3.90 -9.94 -2.24
CA LEU A 12 4.46 -10.25 -3.55
C LEU A 12 3.42 -10.74 -4.56
N MET A 13 2.17 -10.96 -4.11
CA MET A 13 1.05 -11.35 -4.95
C MET A 13 0.86 -10.35 -6.09
N GLN A 14 0.68 -10.86 -7.31
CA GLN A 14 0.35 -10.05 -8.48
C GLN A 14 -1.13 -9.63 -8.46
N VAL A 15 -1.39 -8.35 -8.69
CA VAL A 15 -2.74 -7.79 -8.73
C VAL A 15 -2.94 -6.94 -9.99
N GLU A 16 -4.17 -6.95 -10.50
CA GLU A 16 -4.68 -5.96 -11.45
C GLU A 16 -5.93 -5.32 -10.83
N ILE A 17 -5.82 -4.04 -10.49
CA ILE A 17 -6.85 -3.33 -9.74
C ILE A 17 -7.47 -2.26 -10.64
N VAL A 18 -8.79 -2.24 -10.65
CA VAL A 18 -9.60 -1.12 -11.13
C VAL A 18 -10.34 -0.56 -9.92
N PHE A 19 -9.91 0.60 -9.44
CA PHE A 19 -10.46 1.16 -8.21
C PHE A 19 -11.95 1.53 -8.39
N PRO A 20 -12.83 1.09 -7.47
CA PRO A 20 -14.23 1.51 -7.46
C PRO A 20 -14.38 3.03 -7.38
N LYS A 21 -15.52 3.56 -7.86
CA LYS A 21 -15.77 5.01 -7.86
C LYS A 21 -15.79 5.66 -6.47
N HIS A 22 -16.03 4.88 -5.41
CA HIS A 22 -16.03 5.38 -4.04
C HIS A 22 -14.61 5.53 -3.47
N ILE A 23 -13.61 4.88 -4.07
CA ILE A 23 -12.21 5.05 -3.68
C ILE A 23 -11.69 6.34 -4.32
N SER A 24 -11.43 7.34 -3.49
CA SER A 24 -11.23 8.72 -3.91
C SER A 24 -9.89 9.29 -3.46
N SER A 25 -9.28 8.71 -2.43
CA SER A 25 -7.99 9.13 -1.87
C SER A 25 -6.91 8.06 -1.99
N VAL A 26 -5.65 8.48 -1.86
CA VAL A 26 -4.50 7.56 -1.84
C VAL A 26 -4.57 6.63 -0.63
N HIS A 27 -5.01 7.11 0.54
CA HIS A 27 -5.17 6.30 1.74
C HIS A 27 -6.21 5.18 1.56
N GLU A 28 -7.37 5.51 0.99
CA GLU A 28 -8.41 4.51 0.68
C GLU A 28 -7.91 3.49 -0.35
N ALA A 29 -7.17 3.94 -1.37
CA ALA A 29 -6.59 3.07 -2.38
C ALA A 29 -5.57 2.09 -1.79
N ILE A 30 -4.67 2.57 -0.93
CA ILE A 30 -3.70 1.74 -0.21
C ILE A 30 -4.42 0.70 0.65
N SER A 31 -5.43 1.12 1.41
CA SER A 31 -6.19 0.23 2.28
C SER A 31 -6.92 -0.86 1.48
N PHE A 32 -7.51 -0.49 0.34
CA PHE A 32 -8.17 -1.41 -0.59
C PHE A 32 -7.19 -2.46 -1.15
N VAL A 33 -5.98 -2.05 -1.52
CA VAL A 33 -4.94 -2.97 -2.03
C VAL A 33 -4.50 -3.97 -0.96
N LEU A 34 -4.44 -3.53 0.31
CA LEU A 34 -3.99 -4.35 1.43
C LEU A 34 -5.04 -5.35 1.93
N GLU A 35 -6.34 -5.05 1.79
CA GLU A 35 -7.45 -5.88 2.27
C GLU A 35 -7.30 -7.39 1.98
N PRO A 36 -7.02 -7.85 0.74
CA PRO A 36 -6.87 -9.27 0.44
C PRO A 36 -5.58 -9.90 1.00
N THR A 37 -4.62 -9.11 1.46
CA THR A 37 -3.31 -9.59 1.93
C THR A 37 -3.28 -9.93 3.42
N GLY A 38 -4.30 -9.47 4.17
CA GLY A 38 -4.35 -9.55 5.63
C GLY A 38 -3.45 -8.54 6.36
N TYR A 39 -2.68 -7.72 5.62
CA TYR A 39 -1.97 -6.57 6.17
C TYR A 39 -2.90 -5.36 6.26
N LYS A 40 -2.55 -4.42 7.14
CA LYS A 40 -3.26 -3.14 7.28
C LYS A 40 -2.29 -2.00 7.59
N LEU A 41 -2.74 -0.77 7.38
CA LEU A 41 -2.04 0.40 7.91
C LEU A 41 -2.18 0.44 9.45
N PRO A 42 -1.19 0.99 10.19
CA PRO A 42 -1.35 1.25 11.62
C PRO A 42 -2.55 2.14 11.90
N SER A 43 -3.25 1.90 13.01
CA SER A 43 -4.36 2.75 13.47
C SER A 43 -3.89 3.98 14.25
N GLU A 44 -2.68 3.91 14.82
CA GLU A 44 -2.10 4.97 15.64
C GLU A 44 -1.13 5.80 14.79
N MET A 45 -1.31 7.13 14.83
CA MET A 45 -0.48 8.08 14.07
C MET A 45 1.00 8.02 14.48
N GLU A 46 1.32 7.56 15.69
CA GLU A 46 2.71 7.42 16.18
C GLU A 46 3.56 6.47 15.33
N HIS A 47 2.93 5.63 14.51
CA HIS A 47 3.60 4.68 13.61
C HIS A 47 3.49 5.05 12.13
N ILE A 48 2.86 6.18 11.81
CA ILE A 48 2.65 6.63 10.43
C ILE A 48 3.56 7.83 10.18
N ASP A 49 4.35 7.79 9.11
CA ASP A 49 5.11 8.95 8.66
C ASP A 49 4.13 10.09 8.29
N ASP A 50 4.35 11.30 8.85
CA ASP A 50 3.58 12.50 8.50
C ASP A 50 3.47 12.71 6.98
N SER A 51 4.50 12.36 6.22
CA SER A 51 4.52 12.40 4.76
C SER A 51 3.46 11.49 4.15
N LEU A 52 3.24 10.30 4.73
CA LEU A 52 2.18 9.39 4.32
C LEU A 52 0.80 9.95 4.69
N VAL A 53 0.67 10.65 5.81
CA VAL A 53 -0.60 11.33 6.16
C VAL A 53 -0.92 12.40 5.10
N ILE A 54 0.06 13.21 4.73
CA ILE A 54 -0.09 14.28 3.73
C ILE A 54 -0.43 13.71 2.35
N VAL A 55 0.26 12.66 1.90
CA VAL A 55 -0.02 12.01 0.61
C VAL A 55 -1.36 11.26 0.67
N GLY A 56 -1.66 10.60 1.79
CA GLY A 56 -2.85 9.78 1.98
C GLY A 56 -4.15 10.55 1.80
N VAL A 57 -4.20 11.82 2.21
CA VAL A 57 -5.39 12.70 2.01
C VAL A 57 -5.54 13.23 0.59
N GLN A 58 -4.51 13.08 -0.27
CA GLN A 58 -4.61 13.53 -1.65
C GLN A 58 -5.58 12.66 -2.44
N LYS A 59 -6.23 13.30 -3.42
CA LYS A 59 -7.14 12.62 -4.34
C LYS A 59 -6.36 11.61 -5.19
N LEU A 60 -6.90 10.40 -5.34
CA LEU A 60 -6.36 9.38 -6.22
C LEU A 60 -6.31 9.91 -7.67
N PRO A 61 -5.11 10.07 -8.27
CA PRO A 61 -4.95 10.51 -9.65
C PRO A 61 -5.66 9.59 -10.64
N VAL A 62 -6.16 10.15 -11.74
CA VAL A 62 -6.87 9.38 -12.78
C VAL A 62 -5.96 8.30 -13.39
N SER A 63 -4.67 8.60 -13.55
CA SER A 63 -3.66 7.65 -14.05
C SER A 63 -3.49 6.41 -13.16
N GLN A 64 -3.86 6.51 -11.88
CA GLN A 64 -3.73 5.42 -10.90
C GLN A 64 -5.04 4.67 -10.65
N LYS A 65 -6.15 5.06 -11.30
CA LYS A 65 -7.44 4.36 -11.16
C LYS A 65 -7.43 2.93 -11.70
N LYS A 66 -6.50 2.63 -12.60
CA LYS A 66 -6.20 1.28 -13.06
C LYS A 66 -4.71 1.04 -12.91
N ILE A 67 -4.34 0.02 -12.14
CA ILE A 67 -2.94 -0.29 -11.86
C ILE A 67 -2.72 -1.80 -11.80
N ARG A 68 -1.51 -2.24 -12.16
CA ARG A 68 -1.10 -3.64 -12.10
C ARG A 68 0.32 -3.77 -11.60
N GLY A 69 0.63 -4.88 -10.92
CA GLY A 69 1.96 -5.20 -10.42
C GLY A 69 1.88 -6.08 -9.18
N SER A 70 3.01 -6.29 -8.50
CA SER A 70 2.97 -6.86 -7.15
C SER A 70 2.29 -5.88 -6.19
N VAL A 71 1.70 -6.38 -5.08
CA VAL A 71 1.14 -5.50 -4.05
C VAL A 71 2.15 -4.46 -3.59
N VAL A 72 3.41 -4.83 -3.30
CA VAL A 72 4.47 -3.88 -2.94
C VAL A 72 4.66 -2.78 -3.99
N ASP A 73 4.72 -3.15 -5.27
CA ASP A 73 4.93 -2.17 -6.35
C ASP A 73 3.75 -1.23 -6.51
N VAL A 74 2.52 -1.75 -6.37
CA VAL A 74 1.29 -0.95 -6.40
C VAL A 74 1.27 0.05 -5.23
N LEU A 75 1.62 -0.39 -4.02
CA LEU A 75 1.69 0.49 -2.85
C LEU A 75 2.69 1.63 -3.03
N ARG A 76 3.88 1.32 -3.56
CA ARG A 76 4.90 2.34 -3.90
C ARG A 76 4.41 3.30 -4.97
N ALA A 77 3.76 2.79 -6.03
CA ALA A 77 3.23 3.63 -7.08
C ALA A 77 2.14 4.59 -6.59
N LEU A 78 1.29 4.16 -5.65
CA LEU A 78 0.26 4.99 -5.02
C LEU A 78 0.86 6.07 -4.11
N ALA A 79 1.83 5.70 -3.27
CA ALA A 79 2.48 6.62 -2.34
C ALA A 79 3.44 7.61 -3.02
N GLY A 80 4.09 7.17 -4.09
CA GLY A 80 5.09 7.93 -4.84
C GLY A 80 6.49 7.32 -4.73
N PRO A 81 7.41 7.74 -5.62
CA PRO A 81 8.72 7.10 -5.82
C PRO A 81 9.67 7.22 -4.63
N ASN A 82 9.44 8.18 -3.72
CA ASN A 82 10.28 8.43 -2.55
C ASN A 82 9.82 7.66 -1.31
N PHE A 83 8.81 6.79 -1.42
CA PHE A 83 8.34 5.97 -0.31
C PHE A 83 8.86 4.53 -0.42
N ILE A 84 9.24 3.96 0.72
CA ILE A 84 9.51 2.54 0.86
C ILE A 84 8.41 1.85 1.66
N VAL A 85 8.16 0.59 1.33
CA VAL A 85 7.23 -0.27 2.06
C VAL A 85 8.01 -0.96 3.17
N VAL A 86 7.68 -0.63 4.43
CA VAL A 86 8.18 -1.28 5.63
C VAL A 86 7.05 -2.14 6.18
N ARG A 87 7.37 -3.35 6.65
CA ARG A 87 6.35 -4.29 7.15
C ARG A 87 6.70 -4.83 8.53
N ASP A 88 5.65 -5.07 9.30
CA ASP A 88 5.67 -5.86 10.53
C ASP A 88 4.86 -7.13 10.27
N ASP A 89 5.55 -8.23 10.02
CA ASP A 89 4.94 -9.53 9.69
C ASP A 89 4.22 -10.16 10.89
N VAL A 90 4.60 -9.78 12.13
CA VAL A 90 4.00 -10.30 13.37
C VAL A 90 2.64 -9.65 13.60
N ARG A 91 2.58 -8.32 13.50
CA ARG A 91 1.34 -7.54 13.70
C ARG A 91 0.51 -7.39 12.43
N ARG A 92 1.03 -7.87 11.28
CA ARG A 92 0.46 -7.69 9.94
C ARG A 92 0.23 -6.22 9.61
N LEU A 93 1.24 -5.39 9.86
CA LEU A 93 1.21 -3.96 9.54
C LEU A 93 2.11 -3.63 8.35
N VAL A 94 1.68 -2.66 7.55
CA VAL A 94 2.50 -2.04 6.51
C VAL A 94 2.56 -0.54 6.76
N VAL A 95 3.76 0.02 6.71
CA VAL A 95 4.04 1.45 6.77
C VAL A 95 4.72 1.88 5.48
N LEU A 96 4.39 3.06 5.00
CA LEU A 96 5.08 3.71 3.88
C LEU A 96 5.96 4.82 4.45
N ASP A 97 7.27 4.60 4.46
CA ASP A 97 8.25 5.50 5.06
C ASP A 97 8.91 6.37 3.98
N TYR A 98 9.06 7.67 4.24
CA TYR A 98 9.55 8.62 3.25
C TYR A 98 11.08 8.73 3.28
N LEU A 99 11.72 8.40 2.17
CA LEU A 99 13.19 8.39 2.05
C LEU A 99 13.84 9.78 2.02
N GLY A 100 13.08 10.85 1.80
CA GLY A 100 13.64 12.20 1.62
C GLY A 100 13.85 12.99 2.91
N ARG A 101 13.91 12.33 4.08
CA ARG A 101 14.33 12.95 5.33
C ARG A 101 15.86 12.99 5.38
N GLU A 102 16.45 14.05 4.85
CA GLU A 102 17.84 14.48 5.18
C GLU A 102 17.81 15.52 6.31
#